data_AF-A0A1Z3HPE9-F1
#
_entry.id   AF-A0A1Z3HPE9-F1
#
_cell.length_a   1.000
_cell.length_b   1.000
_cell.length_c   1.000
_cell.angle_alpha   90.00
_cell.angle_beta   90.00
_cell.angle_gamma   90.00
#
_symmetry.space_group_name_H-M   'P 1'
#
loop_
_entity.id
_entity.type
_entity.pdbx_description
1 polymer ?
#
loop_
_entity_poly.entity_id
_entity_poly.type
_entity_poly.pdbx_seq_one_letter_code
_entity_poly.pdbx_strand_id
1 'polypeptide(L)'
;MKTSASESLMTSLQEAIRLAQDVHQHSQAHEAFEAIYGELEAINPDLAEMMQMLWKDYVAAQRSASFWQELCQVEKHLSERIAESHLQLKQNYLRLMREQ
;
A
#
# COMPACT_ATOMS: atom_id res chain seq x y z
N MET A 1 -31.60 4.52 20.92
CA MET A 1 -30.80 5.44 20.08
C MET A 1 -29.30 5.11 20.02
N LYS A 2 -28.78 4.02 20.62
CA LYS A 2 -27.34 3.68 20.60
C LYS A 2 -26.86 2.92 19.34
N THR A 3 -27.75 2.29 18.57
CA THR A 3 -27.39 1.46 17.40
C THR A 3 -26.90 2.28 16.21
N SER A 4 -27.47 3.46 15.96
CA SER A 4 -27.12 4.30 14.80
C SER A 4 -25.71 4.89 14.86
N ALA A 5 -25.22 5.25 16.06
CA ALA A 5 -23.86 5.78 16.23
C ALA A 5 -22.79 4.70 15.99
N SER A 6 -23.05 3.47 16.45
CA SER A 6 -22.14 2.34 16.22
C SER A 6 -22.07 1.95 14.74
N GLU A 7 -23.18 2.04 14.01
CA GLU A 7 -23.21 1.80 12.56
C GLU A 7 -22.48 2.89 11.77
N SER A 8 -22.58 4.15 12.22
CA SER A 8 -21.87 5.29 11.63
C SER A 8 -20.35 5.18 11.79
N LEU A 9 -19.88 4.82 13.00
CA LEU A 9 -18.46 4.61 13.27
C LEU A 9 -17.88 3.43 12.48
N MET A 10 -18.63 2.33 12.37
CA MET A 10 -18.24 1.18 11.56
C MET A 10 -18.10 1.55 10.07
N THR A 11 -19.05 2.31 9.53
CA THR A 11 -19.01 2.76 8.13
C THR A 11 -17.83 3.68 7.88
N SER A 12 -17.58 4.61 8.80
CA SER A 12 -16.44 5.54 8.72
C SER A 12 -15.10 4.79 8.79
N LEU A 13 -15.00 3.78 9.66
CA LEU A 13 -13.80 2.95 9.76
C LEU A 13 -13.56 2.13 8.50
N GLN A 14 -14.61 1.56 7.90
CA GLN A 14 -14.52 0.85 6.62
C GLN A 14 -14.04 1.77 5.51
N GLU A 15 -14.50 3.03 5.50
CA GLU A 15 -14.03 4.01 4.53
C GLU A 15 -12.56 4.38 4.75
N ALA A 16 -12.15 4.63 6.00
CA ALA A 16 -10.75 4.88 6.33
C ALA A 16 -9.84 3.71 5.90
N ILE A 17 -10.24 2.47 6.17
CA ILE A 17 -9.52 1.26 5.72
C ILE A 17 -9.46 1.20 4.19
N ARG A 18 -10.57 1.48 3.49
CA ARG A 18 -10.60 1.48 2.03
C ARG A 18 -9.64 2.53 1.44
N LEU A 19 -9.64 3.74 1.99
CA LEU A 19 -8.72 4.81 1.58
C LEU A 19 -7.27 4.42 1.87
N ALA A 20 -7.02 3.76 3.00
CA ALA A 20 -5.68 3.33 3.38
C ALA A 20 -5.14 2.19 2.49
N GLN A 21 -5.96 1.50 1.70
CA GLN A 21 -5.45 0.52 0.73
C GLN A 21 -4.64 1.18 -0.40
N ASP A 22 -4.94 2.43 -0.72
CA ASP A 22 -4.24 3.23 -1.72
C ASP A 22 -3.22 4.15 -1.03
N VAL A 23 -1.94 3.94 -1.33
CA VAL A 23 -0.83 4.72 -0.77
C VAL A 23 -0.97 6.21 -1.07
N HIS A 24 -1.57 6.57 -2.22
CA HIS A 24 -1.81 7.97 -2.58
C HIS A 24 -2.90 8.63 -1.75
N GLN A 25 -3.77 7.83 -1.11
CA GLN A 25 -4.90 8.30 -0.31
C GLN A 25 -4.64 8.16 1.20
N HIS A 26 -3.42 7.79 1.61
CA HIS A 26 -3.07 7.66 3.03
C HIS A 26 -3.30 8.93 3.85
N SER A 27 -3.14 10.13 3.27
CA SER A 27 -3.47 11.38 3.96
C SER A 27 -4.96 11.48 4.27
N GLN A 28 -5.81 11.23 3.28
CA GLN A 28 -7.27 11.21 3.43
C GLN A 28 -7.73 10.10 4.38
N ALA A 29 -7.10 8.93 4.31
CA ALA A 29 -7.36 7.82 5.22
C ALA A 29 -7.03 8.20 6.67
N HIS A 30 -5.92 8.91 6.89
CA HIS A 30 -5.53 9.38 8.21
C HIS A 30 -6.50 10.44 8.74
N GLU A 31 -6.93 11.41 7.91
CA GLU A 31 -7.94 12.39 8.29
C GLU A 31 -9.28 11.73 8.68
N ALA A 32 -9.72 10.75 7.90
CA ALA A 32 -10.92 9.97 8.21
C ALA A 32 -10.78 9.19 9.52
N PHE A 33 -9.60 8.61 9.77
CA PHE A 33 -9.30 7.91 11.01
C PHE A 33 -9.25 8.85 12.23
N GLU A 34 -8.65 10.03 12.10
CA GLU A 34 -8.57 11.02 13.19
C GLU A 34 -9.95 11.51 13.64
N ALA A 35 -10.90 11.65 12.70
CA ALA A 35 -12.29 11.96 13.04
C ALA A 35 -12.93 10.86 13.90
N ILE A 36 -12.69 9.59 13.54
CA ILE A 36 -13.17 8.42 14.32
C ILE A 36 -12.47 8.38 15.68
N TYR A 37 -11.16 8.61 15.71
CA TYR A 37 -10.38 8.61 16.94
C TYR A 37 -10.90 9.65 17.94
N GLY A 38 -11.16 10.90 17.50
CA GLY A 38 -11.72 11.94 18.36
C GLY A 38 -13.10 11.60 18.91
N GLU A 39 -13.97 10.98 18.11
CA GLU A 39 -15.27 10.48 18.58
C GLU A 39 -15.11 9.32 19.58
N LEU A 40 -14.17 8.40 19.33
CA LEU A 40 -13.91 7.26 20.21
C LEU A 40 -13.27 7.70 21.53
N GLU A 41 -12.33 8.64 21.50
CA GLU A 41 -11.63 9.18 22.66
C GLU A 41 -12.61 9.85 23.62
N ALA A 42 -13.59 10.58 23.08
CA ALA A 42 -14.66 11.20 23.86
C ALA A 42 -15.59 10.17 24.57
N ILE A 43 -15.67 8.94 24.05
CA ILE A 43 -16.52 7.87 24.61
C ILE A 43 -15.73 6.96 25.54
N ASN A 44 -14.54 6.52 25.10
CA ASN A 44 -13.66 5.61 25.82
C ASN A 44 -12.19 5.81 25.35
N PRO A 45 -11.36 6.50 26.14
CA PRO A 45 -9.98 6.80 25.76
C PRO A 45 -9.10 5.55 25.64
N ASP A 46 -9.31 4.53 26.48
CA ASP A 46 -8.52 3.27 26.41
C ASP A 46 -8.77 2.53 25.08
N LEU A 47 -10.04 2.52 24.63
CA LEU A 47 -10.41 1.94 23.35
C LEU A 47 -9.80 2.72 22.18
N ALA A 48 -9.78 4.06 22.28
CA ALA A 48 -9.22 4.92 21.26
C ALA A 48 -7.70 4.69 21.11
N GLU A 49 -6.98 4.58 22.23
CA GLU A 49 -5.54 4.28 22.22
C GLU A 49 -5.24 2.93 21.58
N MET A 50 -6.00 1.88 21.92
CA MET A 50 -5.88 0.57 21.25
C MET A 50 -6.15 0.67 19.74
N MET A 51 -7.18 1.42 19.35
CA MET A 51 -7.51 1.61 17.94
C MET A 51 -6.40 2.34 17.19
N GLN A 52 -5.78 3.34 17.80
CA GLN A 52 -4.66 4.07 17.21
C GLN A 52 -3.44 3.18 17.01
N MET A 53 -3.14 2.28 17.95
CA MET A 53 -2.07 1.29 17.77
C MET A 53 -2.34 0.38 16.57
N LEU A 54 -3.53 -0.20 16.50
CA LEU A 54 -3.93 -1.08 15.39
C LEU A 54 -3.88 -0.37 14.03
N TRP A 55 -4.29 0.90 13.99
CA TRP A 55 -4.23 1.70 12.78
C TRP A 55 -2.81 1.94 12.29
N LYS A 56 -1.89 2.30 13.19
CA LYS A 56 -0.47 2.51 12.85
C LYS A 56 0.15 1.24 12.26
N ASP A 57 -0.11 0.08 12.87
CA ASP A 57 0.39 -1.20 12.38
C ASP A 57 -0.20 -1.56 11.01
N TYR A 58 -1.50 -1.32 10.81
CA TYR A 58 -2.18 -1.55 9.53
C TYR A 58 -1.58 -0.72 8.39
N VAL A 59 -1.39 0.59 8.60
CA VAL A 59 -0.81 1.48 7.59
C VAL A 59 0.65 1.11 7.30
N ALA A 60 1.43 0.72 8.32
CA ALA A 60 2.80 0.25 8.13
C ALA A 60 2.88 -1.04 7.30
N ALA A 61 1.98 -1.98 7.56
CA ALA A 61 1.87 -3.22 6.79
C ALA A 61 1.50 -2.94 5.33
N GLN A 62 0.55 -2.04 5.08
CA GLN A 62 0.11 -1.69 3.72
C GLN A 62 1.22 -1.02 2.91
N ARG A 63 1.97 -0.07 3.51
CA ARG A 63 3.14 0.54 2.88
C ARG A 63 4.20 -0.50 2.53
N SER A 64 4.43 -1.45 3.43
CA SER A 64 5.40 -2.53 3.20
C SER A 64 4.97 -3.43 2.05
N ALA A 65 3.69 -3.78 1.97
CA ALA A 65 3.14 -4.58 0.88
C ALA A 65 3.28 -3.87 -0.48
N SER A 66 2.94 -2.58 -0.55
CA SER A 66 3.11 -1.76 -1.76
C SER A 66 4.58 -1.66 -2.17
N PHE A 67 5.49 -1.44 -1.22
CA PHE A 67 6.93 -1.42 -1.48
C PHE A 67 7.44 -2.75 -2.06
N TRP A 68 7.01 -3.89 -1.50
CA TRP A 68 7.37 -5.20 -2.03
C TRP A 68 6.85 -5.42 -3.46
N GLN A 69 5.65 -4.95 -3.77
CA GLN A 69 5.12 -5.01 -5.13
C GLN A 69 5.94 -4.19 -6.13
N GLU A 70 6.32 -2.96 -5.76
CA GLU A 70 7.19 -2.11 -6.58
C GLU A 70 8.56 -2.76 -6.80
N LEU A 71 9.16 -3.33 -5.76
CA LEU A 71 10.44 -4.01 -5.87
C LEU A 71 10.38 -5.19 -6.84
N CYS A 72 9.35 -6.04 -6.74
CA CYS A 72 9.12 -7.14 -7.67
C CYS A 72 8.94 -6.67 -9.12
N GLN A 73 8.25 -5.53 -9.33
CA GLN A 73 8.10 -4.95 -10.67
C GLN A 73 9.44 -4.46 -11.23
N VAL A 74 10.26 -3.80 -10.41
CA VAL A 74 11.60 -3.35 -10.81
C VAL A 74 12.51 -4.55 -11.13
N GLU A 75 12.48 -5.59 -10.31
CA GLU A 75 13.25 -6.83 -10.54
C GLU A 75 12.84 -7.50 -11.87
N LYS A 76 11.54 -7.58 -12.14
CA LYS A 76 11.03 -8.11 -13.41
C LYS A 76 11.54 -7.30 -14.59
N HIS A 77 11.43 -5.97 -14.52
CA HIS A 77 11.88 -5.09 -15.60
C HIS A 77 13.40 -5.19 -15.84
N LEU A 78 14.19 -5.29 -14.77
CA LEU A 78 15.64 -5.50 -14.88
C LEU A 78 15.96 -6.83 -15.57
N SER A 79 15.26 -7.90 -15.19
CA SER A 79 15.45 -9.24 -15.77
C SER A 79 15.12 -9.27 -17.26
N GLU A 80 14.04 -8.61 -17.68
CA GLU A 80 13.66 -8.47 -19.09
C GLU A 80 14.73 -7.74 -19.90
N ARG A 81 15.26 -6.62 -19.38
CA ARG A 81 16.33 -5.85 -20.04
C ARG A 81 17.62 -6.64 -20.18
N ILE A 82 18.00 -7.41 -19.15
CA ILE A 82 19.20 -8.26 -19.21
C ILE A 82 19.03 -9.36 -20.26
N ALA A 83 17.86 -10.01 -20.31
CA ALA A 83 17.56 -11.02 -21.30
C ALA A 83 17.61 -10.46 -22.73
N GLU A 84 17.03 -9.27 -22.95
CA GLU A 84 17.06 -8.58 -24.24
C GLU A 84 18.50 -8.23 -24.66
N SER A 85 19.29 -7.65 -23.74
CA SER A 85 20.70 -7.33 -23.99
C SER A 85 21.51 -8.56 -24.38
N HIS A 86 21.33 -9.69 -23.70
CA HIS A 86 22.02 -10.93 -24.05
C HIS A 86 21.60 -11.48 -25.42
N LEU A 87 20.32 -11.34 -25.79
CA LEU A 87 19.83 -11.75 -27.11
C LEU A 87 20.45 -10.88 -28.22
N GLN A 88 20.44 -9.56 -28.04
CA GLN A 88 21.05 -8.61 -28.97
C GLN A 88 22.56 -8.86 -29.14
N LEU A 89 23.28 -9.11 -28.03
CA LEU A 89 24.70 -9.41 -28.08
C LEU A 89 24.98 -10.70 -28.86
N LYS A 90 24.20 -11.76 -28.63
CA LYS A 90 24.32 -13.02 -29.39
C LYS A 90 24.04 -12.80 -30.88
N GLN A 91 23.01 -12.03 -31.22
CA GLN A 91 22.68 -11.71 -32.61
C GLN A 91 23.79 -10.90 -33.30
N ASN A 92 24.36 -9.91 -32.61
CA ASN A 92 25.49 -9.13 -33.13
C ASN A 92 26.73 -10.00 -33.34
N TYR A 93 27.05 -10.89 -32.39
CA TYR A 93 28.14 -11.85 -32.56
C TYR A 93 27.93 -12.78 -33.77
N LEU A 94 26.71 -13.29 -33.96
CA LEU A 94 26.35 -14.13 -35.10
C LEU A 94 26.33 -13.38 -36.44
N ARG A 95 26.12 -12.06 -36.43
CA ARG A 95 26.24 -11.22 -37.62
C ARG A 95 27.72 -11.00 -37.96
N LEU A 96 28.53 -10.60 -36.99
CA LEU A 96 29.97 -10.38 -37.15
C LEU A 96 30.68 -11.64 -37.68
N MET A 97 30.33 -12.81 -37.16
CA MET A 97 30.87 -14.10 -37.63
C MET A 97 30.44 -14.49 -39.05
N ARG A 98 29.38 -13.91 -39.60
CA ARG A 98 28.90 -14.14 -40.97
C ARG A 98 29.44 -13.14 -41.99
N GLU A 99 29.95 -12.02 -41.51
CA GLU A 99 30.55 -10.95 -42.33
C GLU A 99 32.07 -11.13 -42.52
N GLN A 100 32.70 -12.03 -41.74
CA GLN A 100 34.07 -12.55 -41.97
C GLN A 100 34.05 -13.78 -42.88
#